data_AF-A0A7W1UMW0-F1
#
_entry.id   AF-A0A7W1UMW0-F1
#
_cell.length_a   1.000
_cell.length_b   1.000
_cell.length_c   1.000
_cell.angle_alpha   90.00
_cell.angle_beta   90.00
_cell.angle_gamma   90.00
#
_symmetry.space_group_name_H-M   'P 1'
#
loop_
_entity.id
_entity.type
_entity.pdbx_description
1 polymer ?
#
loop_
_entity_poly.entity_id
_entity_poly.type
_entity_poly.pdbx_seq_one_letter_code
_entity_poly.pdbx_strand_id
1 'polypeptide(L)'
;MTQKIYTTVCLAGIIMLCSFTPAMHKYYLSLSEVAINTEKHTLDVSCKIFIDDLEVELNKLSQKKIDLSAAGKNKETETILFTYLEKNFKINVGGKLQSLQYVGYEIEGDAVWCYMEVAKFKGKGTISILNTLLYYSFP
;
A
#
# COMPACT_ATOMS: atom_id res chain seq x y z
N MET A 1 -22.42 57.69 -1.39
CA MET A 1 -21.96 56.76 -2.46
C MET A 1 -20.75 55.95 -2.02
N THR A 2 -19.78 56.57 -1.33
CA THR A 2 -18.51 55.97 -0.87
C THR A 2 -18.66 54.83 0.15
N GLN A 3 -19.59 54.92 1.12
CA GLN A 3 -19.77 53.89 2.16
C GLN A 3 -20.20 52.52 1.61
N LYS A 4 -21.09 52.49 0.60
CA LYS A 4 -21.50 51.24 -0.07
C LYS A 4 -20.34 50.56 -0.80
N ILE A 5 -19.42 51.35 -1.37
CA ILE A 5 -18.25 50.83 -2.09
C ILE A 5 -17.29 50.12 -1.11
N TYR A 6 -17.01 50.71 0.06
CA TYR A 6 -16.17 50.06 1.08
C TYR A 6 -16.79 48.77 1.60
N THR A 7 -18.10 48.74 1.84
CA THR A 7 -18.80 47.52 2.29
C THR A 7 -18.75 46.42 1.22
N THR A 8 -18.96 46.76 -0.06
CA THR A 8 -18.87 45.78 -1.16
C THR A 8 -17.44 45.27 -1.38
N VAL A 9 -16.43 46.13 -1.27
CA VAL A 9 -15.01 45.73 -1.39
C VAL A 9 -14.60 44.84 -0.21
N CYS A 10 -15.03 45.15 1.02
CA CYS A 10 -14.81 44.29 2.18
C CYS A 10 -15.49 42.93 2.03
N LEU A 11 -16.74 42.89 1.55
CA LEU A 11 -17.49 41.64 1.38
C LEU A 11 -16.86 40.76 0.28
N ALA A 12 -16.41 41.35 -0.82
CA ALA A 12 -15.69 40.65 -1.88
C ALA A 12 -14.34 40.09 -1.40
N GLY A 13 -13.60 40.85 -0.56
CA GLY A 13 -12.35 40.39 0.05
C GLY A 13 -12.54 39.21 1.00
N ILE A 14 -13.63 39.17 1.77
CA ILE A 14 -13.96 38.06 2.67
C ILE A 14 -14.33 36.78 1.88
N ILE A 15 -15.09 36.92 0.78
CA ILE A 15 -15.47 35.77 -0.08
C ILE A 15 -14.23 35.17 -0.76
N MET A 16 -13.26 36.01 -1.17
CA MET A 16 -12.01 35.56 -1.77
C MET A 16 -11.12 34.76 -0.79
N LEU A 17 -11.15 35.11 0.50
CA LEU A 17 -10.42 34.39 1.56
C LEU A 17 -11.07 33.04 1.93
N CYS A 18 -12.39 32.88 1.78
CA CYS A 18 -13.09 31.63 2.04
C CYS A 18 -13.03 30.61 0.89
N SER A 19 -12.43 30.96 -0.25
CA SER A 19 -12.38 30.10 -1.45
C SER A 19 -11.21 29.10 -1.44
N PHE A 20 -10.31 29.17 -0.45
CA PHE A 20 -9.24 28.19 -0.26
C PHE A 20 -9.73 27.05 0.63
N THR A 21 -10.50 26.12 0.08
CA THR A 21 -10.58 24.79 0.66
C THR A 21 -9.31 24.05 0.26
N PRO A 22 -8.38 23.72 1.19
CA PRO A 22 -7.29 22.82 0.84
C PRO A 22 -7.94 21.52 0.38
N ALA A 23 -7.64 21.09 -0.85
CA ALA A 23 -8.04 19.79 -1.33
C ALA A 23 -7.32 18.74 -0.46
N MET A 24 -7.98 18.33 0.62
CA MET A 24 -7.56 17.22 1.47
C MET A 24 -7.69 15.95 0.62
N HIS A 25 -6.61 15.55 -0.02
CA HIS A 25 -6.53 14.28 -0.71
C HIS A 25 -5.88 13.28 0.25
N LYS A 26 -6.47 12.10 0.34
CA LYS A 26 -5.84 10.97 1.02
C LYS A 26 -4.79 10.42 0.06
N TYR A 27 -3.51 10.50 0.41
CA TYR A 27 -2.48 9.79 -0.34
C TYR A 27 -2.36 8.38 0.20
N TYR A 28 -2.62 7.42 -0.67
CA TYR A 28 -2.45 6.00 -0.40
C TYR A 28 -1.07 5.60 -0.90
N LEU A 29 -0.09 5.55 0.01
CA LEU A 29 1.28 5.21 -0.32
C LEU A 29 1.57 3.79 0.16
N SER A 30 2.12 2.98 -0.74
CA SER A 30 2.86 1.78 -0.36
C SER A 30 4.29 1.91 -0.85
N LEU A 31 5.24 1.44 -0.04
CA LEU A 31 6.64 1.32 -0.42
C LEU A 31 6.93 -0.15 -0.65
N SER A 32 7.50 -0.50 -1.80
CA SER A 32 7.96 -1.86 -2.06
C SER A 32 9.43 -1.85 -2.44
N GLU A 33 10.21 -2.67 -1.74
CA GLU A 33 11.61 -2.90 -2.01
C GLU A 33 11.81 -4.36 -2.44
N VAL A 34 12.70 -4.56 -3.42
CA VAL A 34 13.09 -5.88 -3.90
C VAL A 34 14.61 -5.96 -3.87
N ALA A 35 15.14 -6.86 -3.05
CA ALA A 35 16.57 -7.05 -2.85
C ALA A 35 17.01 -8.44 -3.31
N ILE A 36 18.20 -8.54 -3.90
CA ILE A 36 18.79 -9.84 -4.26
C ILE A 36 19.76 -10.23 -3.15
N ASN A 37 19.48 -11.35 -2.48
CA ASN A 37 20.35 -11.93 -1.48
C ASN A 37 21.24 -13.01 -2.12
N THR A 38 22.49 -12.65 -2.40
CA THR A 38 23.44 -13.56 -3.06
C THR A 38 23.88 -14.70 -2.17
N GLU A 39 23.92 -14.51 -0.85
CA GLU A 39 24.36 -15.53 0.11
C GLU A 39 23.29 -16.61 0.30
N LYS A 40 22.03 -16.19 0.43
CA LYS A 40 20.88 -17.10 0.61
C LYS A 40 20.31 -17.61 -0.71
N HIS A 41 20.76 -17.05 -1.83
CA HIS A 41 20.16 -17.28 -3.15
C HIS A 41 18.65 -17.04 -3.13
N THR A 42 18.24 -15.91 -2.57
CA THR A 42 16.84 -15.47 -2.53
C THR A 42 16.69 -14.12 -3.20
N LEU A 43 15.47 -13.83 -3.62
CA LEU A 43 15.04 -12.48 -3.96
C LEU A 43 14.01 -12.10 -2.89
N ASP A 44 14.38 -11.14 -2.06
CA ASP A 44 13.64 -10.72 -0.88
C ASP A 44 12.75 -9.52 -1.24
N VAL A 45 11.50 -9.52 -0.78
CA VAL A 45 10.51 -8.49 -1.06
C VAL A 45 9.98 -7.95 0.26
N SER A 46 10.06 -6.63 0.44
CA SER A 46 9.52 -5.92 1.59
C SER A 46 8.51 -4.88 1.13
N CYS A 47 7.29 -4.93 1.67
CA CYS A 47 6.24 -3.97 1.35
C CYS A 47 5.76 -3.27 2.63
N LYS A 48 5.88 -1.95 2.71
CA LYS A 48 5.26 -1.13 3.77
C LYS A 48 3.93 -0.59 3.25
N ILE A 49 2.84 -0.87 3.96
CA ILE A 49 1.47 -0.54 3.56
C ILE A 49 0.72 0.03 4.77
N PHE A 50 -0.07 1.08 4.60
CA PHE A 50 -0.96 1.56 5.68
C PHE A 50 -1.97 0.49 6.09
N ILE A 51 -2.13 0.29 7.40
CA ILE A 51 -2.93 -0.80 7.96
C ILE A 51 -4.40 -0.63 7.59
N ASP A 52 -4.97 0.56 7.81
CA ASP A 52 -6.38 0.85 7.55
C ASP A 52 -6.80 0.50 6.11
N ASP A 53 -5.96 0.88 5.14
CA ASP A 53 -6.25 0.66 3.72
C ASP A 53 -6.08 -0.80 3.32
N LEU A 54 -5.07 -1.48 3.89
CA LEU A 54 -4.87 -2.89 3.65
C LEU A 54 -6.02 -3.70 4.24
N GLU A 55 -6.45 -3.43 5.47
CA GLU A 55 -7.58 -4.10 6.10
C GLU A 55 -8.87 -3.93 5.29
N VAL A 56 -9.12 -2.76 4.70
CA VAL A 56 -10.24 -2.56 3.77
C VAL A 56 -10.19 -3.57 2.61
N GLU A 57 -9.02 -3.80 2.01
CA GLU A 57 -8.85 -4.78 0.94
C GLU A 57 -8.99 -6.23 1.40
N LEU A 58 -8.40 -6.57 2.55
CA LEU A 58 -8.51 -7.92 3.11
C LEU A 58 -9.95 -8.25 3.52
N ASN A 59 -10.70 -7.26 4.00
CA ASN A 59 -12.11 -7.38 4.36
C ASN A 59 -12.97 -7.67 3.12
N LYS A 60 -12.71 -6.97 2.00
CA LYS A 60 -13.40 -7.24 0.72
C LYS A 60 -13.09 -8.64 0.20
N LEU A 61 -11.84 -9.09 0.30
CA LEU A 61 -11.40 -10.40 -0.19
C LEU A 61 -12.02 -11.55 0.63
N SER A 62 -12.08 -11.41 1.94
CA SER A 62 -12.48 -12.49 2.86
C SER A 62 -13.94 -12.44 3.32
N GLN A 63 -14.63 -11.31 3.11
CA GLN A 63 -15.95 -11.02 3.68
C GLN A 63 -15.99 -11.10 5.22
N LYS A 64 -14.83 -10.93 5.86
CA LYS A 64 -14.65 -10.93 7.31
C LYS A 64 -14.02 -9.63 7.75
N LYS A 65 -14.21 -9.26 9.02
CA LYS A 65 -13.48 -8.16 9.63
C LYS A 65 -12.10 -8.67 10.05
N ILE A 66 -11.08 -8.22 9.35
CA ILE A 66 -9.67 -8.43 9.63
C ILE A 66 -9.19 -7.28 10.51
N ASP A 67 -8.41 -7.64 11.52
CA ASP A 67 -7.64 -6.75 12.37
C ASP A 67 -6.22 -7.32 12.42
N LEU A 68 -5.28 -6.64 11.77
CA LEU A 68 -3.87 -7.02 11.70
C LEU A 68 -3.15 -6.74 13.03
N SER A 69 -3.67 -5.80 13.82
CA SER A 69 -3.14 -5.32 15.09
C SER A 69 -3.60 -6.15 16.29
N ALA A 70 -4.58 -7.02 16.10
CA ALA A 70 -5.07 -7.92 17.13
C ALA A 70 -3.93 -8.70 17.80
N ALA A 71 -4.01 -8.83 19.13
CA ALA A 71 -3.00 -9.52 19.91
C ALA A 71 -2.90 -11.00 19.48
N GLY A 72 -1.78 -11.33 18.83
CA GLY A 72 -1.49 -12.68 18.34
C GLY A 72 -1.78 -12.85 16.85
N LYS A 73 -0.79 -13.36 16.11
CA LYS A 73 -0.91 -13.62 14.67
C LYS A 73 -1.91 -14.76 14.43
N ASN A 74 -3.06 -14.43 13.82
CA ASN A 74 -4.05 -15.42 13.39
C ASN A 74 -3.64 -16.00 12.03
N LYS A 75 -3.48 -17.33 11.95
CA LYS A 75 -3.14 -18.03 10.70
C LYS A 75 -4.12 -17.77 9.56
N GLU A 76 -5.40 -17.57 9.87
CA GLU A 76 -6.40 -17.24 8.85
C GLU A 76 -6.12 -15.86 8.25
N THR A 77 -5.86 -14.86 9.10
CA THR A 77 -5.48 -13.51 8.68
C THR A 77 -4.21 -13.53 7.84
N GLU A 78 -3.19 -14.29 8.24
CA GLU A 78 -1.94 -14.44 7.47
C GLU A 78 -2.19 -15.07 6.09
N THR A 79 -3.07 -16.06 6.01
CA THR A 79 -3.43 -16.71 4.74
C THR A 79 -4.13 -15.73 3.81
N ILE A 80 -5.07 -14.94 4.32
CA ILE A 80 -5.79 -13.92 3.55
C ILE A 80 -4.84 -12.81 3.10
N LEU A 81 -3.98 -12.34 3.99
CA LEU A 81 -2.94 -11.35 3.69
C LEU A 81 -2.02 -11.85 2.58
N PHE A 82 -1.48 -13.06 2.72
CA PHE A 82 -0.57 -13.60 1.70
C PHE A 82 -1.26 -13.81 0.36
N THR A 83 -2.51 -14.30 0.35
CA THR A 83 -3.31 -14.42 -0.88
C THR A 83 -3.47 -13.07 -1.58
N TYR A 84 -3.72 -12.01 -0.82
CA TYR A 84 -3.81 -10.66 -1.36
C TYR A 84 -2.46 -10.17 -1.92
N LEU A 85 -1.36 -10.35 -1.17
CA LEU A 85 -0.03 -9.93 -1.60
C LEU A 85 0.42 -10.69 -2.86
N GLU A 86 0.28 -12.01 -2.89
CA GLU A 86 0.63 -12.83 -4.05
C GLU A 86 -0.19 -12.43 -5.27
N LYS A 87 -1.48 -12.12 -5.11
CA LYS A 87 -2.34 -11.69 -6.23
C LYS A 87 -1.87 -10.36 -6.82
N ASN A 88 -1.42 -9.42 -5.99
CA ASN A 88 -1.15 -8.04 -6.39
C ASN A 88 0.34 -7.72 -6.59
N PHE A 89 1.24 -8.61 -6.18
CA PHE A 89 2.68 -8.46 -6.38
C PHE A 89 3.20 -9.67 -7.15
N LYS A 90 3.64 -9.45 -8.39
CA LYS A 90 4.16 -10.52 -9.27
C LYS A 90 5.58 -10.22 -9.68
N ILE A 91 6.43 -11.23 -9.61
CA ILE A 91 7.81 -11.17 -10.08
C ILE A 91 8.00 -12.16 -11.20
N ASN A 92 8.47 -11.68 -12.34
CA ASN A 92 8.86 -12.50 -13.47
C ASN A 92 10.38 -12.39 -13.66
N VAL A 93 11.05 -13.53 -13.86
CA VAL A 93 12.50 -13.60 -14.09
C VAL A 93 12.73 -14.36 -15.38
N GLY A 94 13.28 -13.69 -16.39
CA GLY A 94 13.58 -14.29 -17.68
C GLY A 94 12.35 -14.89 -18.39
N GLY A 95 11.18 -14.26 -18.24
CA GLY A 95 9.92 -14.72 -18.82
C GLY A 95 9.12 -15.69 -17.95
N LYS A 96 9.66 -16.18 -16.83
CA LYS A 96 8.98 -17.11 -15.92
C LYS A 96 8.47 -16.43 -14.67
N LEU A 97 7.17 -16.59 -14.39
CA LEU A 97 6.56 -16.16 -13.13
C LEU A 97 7.18 -16.93 -11.96
N GLN A 98 7.62 -16.21 -10.94
CA GLN A 98 8.19 -16.78 -9.73
C GLN A 98 7.11 -17.00 -8.67
N SER A 99 7.26 -18.06 -7.88
CA SER A 99 6.43 -18.29 -6.68
C SER A 99 6.99 -17.45 -5.55
N LEU A 100 6.16 -16.52 -5.03
CA LEU A 100 6.46 -15.84 -3.79
C LEU A 100 6.14 -16.78 -2.63
N GLN A 101 6.90 -16.67 -1.55
CA GLN A 101 6.68 -17.36 -0.29
C GLN A 101 6.47 -16.32 0.79
N TYR A 102 5.46 -16.51 1.63
CA TYR A 102 5.22 -15.67 2.78
C TYR A 102 6.29 -15.91 3.84
N VAL A 103 6.92 -14.83 4.32
CA VAL A 103 7.90 -14.88 5.41
C VAL A 103 7.26 -14.38 6.70
N GLY A 104 6.50 -13.29 6.63
CA GLY A 104 5.88 -12.68 7.81
C GLY A 104 5.36 -11.27 7.57
N TYR A 105 4.77 -10.69 8.61
CA TYR A 105 4.52 -9.25 8.69
C TYR A 105 4.90 -8.69 10.07
N GLU A 106 5.11 -7.39 10.13
CA GLU A 106 5.40 -6.60 11.34
C GLU A 106 4.65 -5.27 11.29
N ILE A 107 4.10 -4.84 12.42
CA ILE A 107 3.40 -3.55 12.53
C ILE A 107 4.38 -2.48 13.02
N GLU A 108 4.42 -1.35 12.33
CA GLU A 108 5.22 -0.18 12.66
C GLU A 108 4.34 1.08 12.60
N GLY A 109 3.82 1.49 13.76
CA GLY A 109 2.85 2.59 13.85
C GLY A 109 1.57 2.26 13.09
N ASP A 110 1.20 3.12 12.15
CA ASP A 110 -0.03 2.98 11.34
C ASP A 110 0.19 2.18 10.05
N ALA A 111 1.37 1.54 9.91
CA ALA A 111 1.75 0.76 8.75
C ALA A 111 2.14 -0.67 9.13
N VAL A 112 2.04 -1.56 8.15
CA VAL A 112 2.50 -2.94 8.23
C VAL A 112 3.57 -3.19 7.18
N TRP A 113 4.69 -3.74 7.62
CA TRP A 113 5.69 -4.36 6.78
C TRP A 113 5.27 -5.79 6.46
N CYS A 114 5.18 -6.14 5.19
CA CYS A 114 4.95 -7.49 4.71
C CYS A 114 6.19 -8.01 4.00
N TYR A 115 6.61 -9.22 4.35
CA TYR A 115 7.84 -9.84 3.86
C TYR A 115 7.50 -11.09 3.04
N MET A 116 8.03 -11.14 1.82
CA MET A 116 7.94 -12.30 0.94
C MET A 116 9.31 -12.61 0.34
N GLU A 117 9.51 -13.83 -0.13
CA GLU A 117 10.74 -14.20 -0.83
C GLU A 117 10.46 -15.10 -2.05
N VAL A 118 11.36 -15.03 -3.04
CA VAL A 118 11.52 -16.08 -4.04
C VAL A 118 12.73 -16.92 -3.64
N ALA A 119 12.46 -18.13 -3.16
CA ALA A 119 13.51 -19.07 -2.78
C ALA A 119 14.27 -19.61 -4.01
N LYS A 120 15.53 -19.99 -3.81
CA LYS A 120 16.38 -20.63 -4.85
C LYS A 120 16.52 -19.78 -6.12
N PHE A 121 16.59 -18.46 -5.96
CA PHE A 121 16.80 -17.51 -7.04
C PHE A 121 18.19 -17.68 -7.65
N LYS A 122 18.24 -18.01 -8.95
CA LYS A 122 19.48 -18.28 -9.70
C LYS A 122 19.91 -17.13 -10.63
N GLY A 123 19.23 -15.99 -10.59
CA GLY A 123 19.73 -14.72 -11.11
C GLY A 123 20.11 -14.69 -12.59
N LYS A 124 19.26 -15.20 -13.50
CA LYS A 124 19.50 -15.06 -14.94
C LYS A 124 18.31 -14.47 -15.67
N GLY A 125 18.55 -13.40 -16.42
CA GLY A 125 17.57 -12.72 -17.26
C GLY A 125 16.97 -11.46 -16.63
N THR A 126 16.10 -10.79 -17.39
CA THR A 126 15.39 -9.58 -16.96
C THR A 126 14.44 -9.89 -15.80
N ILE A 127 14.47 -9.06 -14.77
CA ILE A 127 13.49 -9.08 -13.68
C ILE A 127 12.40 -8.07 -14.02
N SER A 128 11.15 -8.51 -14.05
CA SER A 128 9.97 -7.66 -14.22
C SER A 128 9.09 -7.76 -12.99
N ILE A 129 8.66 -6.62 -12.47
CA ILE A 129 7.83 -6.52 -11.28
C ILE A 129 6.50 -5.88 -11.69
N LEU A 130 5.40 -6.52 -11.33
CA LEU A 130 4.06 -5.93 -11.36
C LEU A 130 3.60 -5.75 -9.92
N ASN A 131 3.33 -4.51 -9.53
CA ASN A 131 2.79 -4.16 -8.23
C ASN A 131 1.47 -3.41 -8.43
N THR A 132 0.37 -4.03 -7.98
CA THR A 132 -0.98 -3.45 -7.97
C THR A 132 -1.54 -3.40 -6.55
N LEU A 133 -0.68 -3.38 -5.52
CA LEU A 133 -1.09 -3.23 -4.13
C LEU A 133 -1.88 -1.93 -3.97
N LEU A 134 -3.07 -2.03 -3.39
CA LEU A 134 -4.04 -0.95 -3.15
C LEU A 134 -4.58 -0.25 -4.42
N TYR A 135 -4.13 -0.64 -5.62
CA TYR A 135 -4.40 0.09 -6.86
C TYR A 135 -5.90 0.19 -7.21
N TYR A 136 -6.67 -0.88 -7.01
CA TYR A 136 -8.06 -0.93 -7.50
C TYR A 136 -9.06 -0.21 -6.60
N SER A 137 -8.74 -0.04 -5.33
CA SER A 137 -9.67 0.46 -4.33
C SER A 137 -9.46 1.92 -3.98
N PHE A 138 -8.35 2.49 -4.45
CA PHE A 138 -7.93 3.85 -4.20
C PHE A 138 -7.39 4.51 -5.48
N PRO A 139 -8.25 4.75 -6.49
CA PRO A 139 -7.88 5.45 -7.72
C PRO A 139 -7.61 6.94 -7.52
#